data_AF-A0A8T6VAK4-F1
#
_entry.id   AF-A0A8T6VAK4-F1
#
_cell.length_a   1.000
_cell.length_b   1.000
_cell.length_c   1.000
_cell.angle_alpha   90.00
_cell.angle_beta   90.00
_cell.angle_gamma   90.00
#
_symmetry.space_group_name_H-M   'P 1'
#
loop_
_entity.id
_entity.type
_entity.pdbx_description
1 polymer ?
#
loop_
_entity_poly.entity_id
_entity_poly.type
_entity_poly.pdbx_seq_one_letter_code
_entity_poly.pdbx_strand_id
1 'polypeptide(L)' 'MAKERITVSIDKEILKWIDSKIDDSVFANRSHCFEFAVKQMMKDTK' A
#
# COMPACT_ATOMS: atom_id res chain seq x y z
N MET A 1 11.41 -12.61 8.25
CA MET A 1 10.18 -13.05 7.56
C MET A 1 10.33 -12.73 6.09
N ALA A 2 10.19 -13.71 5.20
CA ALA A 2 10.33 -13.51 3.77
C ALA A 2 9.13 -12.68 3.27
N LYS A 3 9.40 -11.58 2.56
CA LYS A 3 8.38 -10.81 1.85
C LYS A 3 8.29 -11.35 0.44
N GLU A 4 7.09 -11.70 0.00
CA GLU A 4 6.86 -12.20 -1.35
C GLU A 4 6.63 -11.01 -2.30
N ARG A 5 7.30 -11.02 -3.45
CA ARG A 5 7.15 -9.95 -4.43
C ARG A 5 5.94 -10.22 -5.31
N ILE A 6 4.92 -9.39 -5.17
CA ILE A 6 3.75 -9.41 -6.04
C ILE A 6 3.84 -8.30 -7.10
N THR A 7 3.29 -8.57 -8.28
CA THR A 7 3.08 -7.56 -9.32
C THR A 7 1.59 -7.39 -9.52
N VAL A 8 1.11 -6.15 -9.40
CA VAL A 8 -0.32 -5.83 -9.53
C VAL A 8 -0.48 -4.64 -10.48
N SER A 9 -1.56 -4.66 -11.26
CA SER A 9 -1.97 -3.51 -12.06
C SER A 9 -3.07 -2.77 -11.32
N ILE A 10 -2.88 -1.46 -11.12
CA ILE A 10 -3.85 -0.58 -10.47
C ILE A 10 -4.01 0.68 -11.28
N ASP A 11 -5.08 1.41 -11.02
CA ASP A 11 -5.32 2.69 -11.66
C ASP A 11 -4.20 3.70 -11.37
N LYS A 12 -3.87 4.53 -12.36
CA LYS A 12 -2.83 5.55 -12.24
C LYS A 12 -3.14 6.59 -11.17
N GLU A 13 -4.41 6.89 -10.94
CA GLU A 13 -4.83 7.84 -9.91
C GLU A 13 -4.54 7.29 -8.51
N ILE A 14 -4.82 6.01 -8.29
CA ILE A 14 -4.49 5.31 -7.04
C ILE A 14 -2.98 5.30 -6.83
N LEU A 15 -2.20 5.00 -7.88
CA LEU A 15 -0.74 5.01 -7.80
C LEU A 15 -0.20 6.39 -7.39
N LYS A 16 -0.72 7.48 -7.99
CA LYS A 16 -0.33 8.86 -7.65
C LYS A 16 -0.68 9.20 -6.21
N TRP A 17 -1.85 8.80 -5.75
CA TRP A 17 -2.26 9.02 -4.36
C TRP A 17 -1.32 8.32 -3.38
N ILE A 18 -0.94 7.07 -3.66
CA ILE A 18 0.03 6.32 -2.85
C ILE A 18 1.39 7.03 -2.83
N ASP A 19 1.86 7.50 -3.98
CA ASP A 19 3.14 8.20 -4.11
C ASP A 19 3.16 9.50 -3.29
N SER A 20 2.08 10.27 -3.33
CA SER A 20 1.92 11.48 -2.52
C SER A 20 1.96 11.17 -1.01
N LYS A 21 1.43 10.03 -0.57
CA LYS A 21 1.49 9.62 0.84
C LYS A 21 2.87 9.11 1.28
N ILE A 22 3.70 8.69 0.34
CA ILE A 22 5.10 8.35 0.61
C ILE A 22 5.92 9.63 0.77
N ASP A 23 5.69 10.63 -0.09
CA ASP A 23 6.32 11.95 0.00
C ASP A 23 6.02 12.64 1.35
N ASP A 24 4.75 12.54 1.79
CA ASP A 24 4.28 13.04 3.10
C ASP A 24 4.82 12.23 4.30
N SER A 25 5.74 11.28 4.07
CA SER A 25 6.35 10.39 5.07
C SER A 25 5.37 9.54 5.88
N VAL A 26 4.13 9.39 5.40
CA VAL A 26 3.11 8.51 6.01
C VAL A 26 3.47 7.04 5.78
N PHE A 27 4.08 6.72 4.62
CA PHE A 27 4.53 5.37 4.29
C PHE A 27 5.99 5.33 3.83
N ALA A 28 6.74 4.33 4.30
CA ALA A 28 8.14 4.15 3.90
C ALA A 28 8.32 3.74 2.42
N ASN A 29 7.33 3.10 1.80
CA ASN A 29 7.33 2.72 0.38
C ASN A 29 5.93 2.27 -0.06
N ARG A 30 5.76 2.04 -1.37
CA ARG A 30 4.49 1.57 -1.96
C ARG A 30 4.04 0.24 -1.36
N SER A 31 4.96 -0.71 -1.14
CA SER A 31 4.62 -2.00 -0.51
C SER A 31 4.12 -1.84 0.93
N HIS A 32 4.65 -0.89 1.68
CA HIS A 32 4.19 -0.59 3.04
C HIS A 32 2.77 -0.02 3.03
N CYS A 33 2.47 0.88 2.09
CA CYS A 33 1.12 1.41 1.89
C CYS A 33 0.13 0.29 1.55
N PHE A 34 0.47 -0.57 0.59
CA PHE A 34 -0.36 -1.72 0.22
C PHE A 34 -0.56 -2.69 1.38
N GLU A 35 0.50 -3.07 2.09
CA GLU A 35 0.41 -3.98 3.23
C GLU A 35 -0.46 -3.40 4.36
N PHE A 36 -0.32 -2.10 4.63
CA PHE A 36 -1.14 -1.39 5.61
C PHE A 36 -2.61 -1.38 5.22
N ALA A 37 -2.93 -1.03 3.97
CA ALA A 37 -4.30 -1.01 3.45
C ALA A 37 -4.97 -2.38 3.57
N VAL A 38 -4.27 -3.45 3.16
CA VAL A 38 -4.76 -4.83 3.28
C VAL A 38 -4.97 -5.23 4.75
N LYS A 39 -4.01 -4.93 5.63
CA LYS A 39 -4.16 -5.18 7.07
C LYS A 39 -5.35 -4.45 7.68
N GLN A 40 -5.61 -3.21 7.25
CA GLN A 40 -6.75 -2.44 7.73
C GLN A 40 -8.07 -3.08 7.29
N MET A 41 -8.18 -3.49 6.02
CA MET A 41 -9.35 -4.23 5.51
C MET A 41 -9.59 -5.55 6.26
N MET A 42 -8.51 -6.30 6.58
CA MET A 42 -8.62 -7.54 7.37
C MET A 42 -9.11 -7.30 8.80
N LYS A 43 -8.82 -6.13 9.39
CA LYS A 43 -9.32 -5.76 10.71
C LYS A 43 -10.79 -5.33 10.68
N ASP A 44 -11.18 -4.63 9.62
CA ASP A 44 -12.54 -4.10 9.45
C ASP A 44 -13.55 -5.20 9.13
N THR A 45 -13.12 -6.29 8.47
CA THR A 45 -13.98 -7.43 8.13
C THR A 45 -14.32 -8.35 9.32
N LYS A 46 -14.05 -7.92 10.55
CA LYS A 46 -14.09 -8.76 11.76
C LYS A 46 -15.26 -8.46 12.70
#